data_AF-A0AA44EMD0-F1
#
_entry.id   AF-A0AA44EMD0-F1
#
_cell.length_a   1.000
_cell.length_b   1.000
_cell.length_c   1.000
_cell.angle_alpha   90.00
_cell.angle_beta   90.00
_cell.angle_gamma   90.00
#
_symmetry.space_group_name_H-M   'P 1'
#
loop_
_entity.id
_entity.type
_entity.pdbx_description
1 polymer ?
#
loop_
_entity_poly.entity_id
_entity_poly.type
_entity_poly.pdbx_seq_one_letter_code
_entity_poly.pdbx_strand_id
1 'polypeptide(L)'
;MAMKSSYTTRWDTIVDTSDIWGLPVVYTNAMPVGEFLVGAFETATQIFDRMQPEVLVSSEDRDNFIKNMLTIRGESRLAFAVKRAAALIKGDFNTILTAIRNAG
;
A
#
# COMPACT_ATOMS: atom_id res chain seq x y z
N MET A 1 20.31 38.65 10.57
CA MET A 1 20.01 37.73 9.46
C MET A 1 19.80 36.36 10.07
N ALA A 2 18.55 35.90 10.14
CA ALA A 2 18.15 34.72 10.90
C ALA A 2 18.18 33.46 10.02
N MET A 3 18.91 32.44 10.46
CA MET A 3 18.57 31.06 10.16
C MET A 3 18.93 30.22 11.39
N LYS A 4 17.99 30.16 12.34
CA LYS A 4 17.95 29.12 13.37
C LYS A 4 17.38 27.87 12.71
N SER A 5 18.09 26.75 12.76
CA SER A 5 17.69 25.62 13.60
C SER A 5 18.61 24.43 13.30
N SER A 6 19.27 23.98 14.35
CA SER A 6 20.39 23.06 14.37
C SER A 6 20.09 21.68 13.78
N TYR A 7 20.91 21.24 12.82
CA TYR A 7 21.15 19.82 12.57
C TYR A 7 21.99 19.25 13.71
N THR A 8 21.37 18.45 14.56
CA THR A 8 21.93 17.41 15.44
C THR A 8 20.94 17.22 16.56
N THR A 9 20.23 16.08 16.60
CA THR A 9 20.39 15.07 17.66
C THR A 9 19.46 13.87 17.35
N ARG A 10 20.05 12.67 17.31
CA ARG A 10 19.47 11.31 17.43
C ARG A 10 19.21 10.53 16.13
N TRP A 11 20.06 9.53 15.92
CA TRP A 11 19.93 8.44 14.95
C TRP A 11 19.06 7.28 15.45
N ASP A 12 18.22 7.53 16.45
CA ASP A 12 17.19 6.62 16.93
C ASP A 12 15.84 7.27 16.60
N THR A 13 15.05 6.55 15.82
CA THR A 13 13.72 6.90 15.30
C THR A 13 13.63 8.10 14.32
N ILE A 14 14.25 7.96 13.13
CA ILE A 14 13.54 8.42 11.92
C ILE A 14 12.43 7.41 11.70
N VAL A 15 11.35 7.59 12.45
CA VAL A 15 10.06 7.15 12.01
C VAL A 15 9.34 8.44 11.66
N ASP A 16 9.26 8.72 10.37
CA ASP A 16 7.98 9.19 9.83
C ASP A 16 6.99 8.05 10.13
N THR A 17 6.61 7.85 11.40
CA THR A 17 5.47 7.00 11.68
C THR A 17 4.35 7.85 11.18
N SER A 18 3.88 7.52 10.00
CA SER A 18 2.66 8.01 9.42
C SER A 18 1.51 7.55 10.31
N ASP A 19 1.46 8.09 11.52
CA ASP A 19 0.51 7.76 12.54
C ASP A 19 -0.51 8.89 12.58
N ILE A 20 -1.75 8.54 12.28
CA ILE A 20 -2.87 9.43 12.49
C ILE A 20 -3.69 8.79 13.59
N TRP A 21 -3.94 9.53 14.68
CA TRP A 21 -4.66 9.02 15.85
C TRP A 21 -4.03 7.78 16.52
N GLY A 22 -2.70 7.63 16.42
CA GLY A 22 -1.98 6.46 16.95
C GLY A 22 -2.23 5.18 16.16
N LEU A 23 -2.79 5.28 14.95
CA LEU A 23 -2.96 4.19 14.02
C LEU A 23 -1.97 4.33 12.85
N PRO A 24 -1.32 3.23 12.42
CA PRO A 24 -0.40 3.28 11.31
C PRO A 24 -1.14 3.55 9.99
N VAL A 25 -0.62 4.46 9.20
CA VAL A 25 -1.12 4.84 7.88
C VAL A 25 -0.20 4.28 6.81
N VAL A 26 -0.81 3.63 5.83
CA VAL A 26 -0.13 3.09 4.65
C VAL A 26 -0.40 3.99 3.45
N TYR A 27 0.64 4.66 2.96
CA TYR A 27 0.55 5.42 1.71
C TYR A 27 0.67 4.49 0.51
N THR A 28 -0.35 4.46 -0.33
CA THR A 28 -0.38 3.62 -1.53
C THR A 28 -1.02 4.33 -2.71
N ASN A 29 -0.43 4.16 -3.89
CA ASN A 29 -1.02 4.62 -5.16
C ASN A 29 -2.23 3.79 -5.59
N ALA A 30 -2.50 2.67 -4.89
CA ALA A 30 -3.67 1.85 -5.16
C ALA A 30 -4.98 2.49 -4.70
N MET A 31 -4.93 3.48 -3.80
CA MET A 31 -6.11 4.23 -3.35
C MET A 31 -6.33 5.47 -4.24
N PRO A 32 -7.53 5.65 -4.84
CA PRO A 32 -7.86 6.85 -5.58
C PRO A 32 -7.79 8.11 -4.72
N VAL A 33 -7.46 9.24 -5.34
CA VAL A 33 -7.39 10.54 -4.65
C VAL A 33 -8.76 10.91 -4.08
N GLY A 34 -8.80 11.26 -2.80
CA GLY A 34 -10.03 11.63 -2.10
C GLY A 34 -10.75 10.44 -1.43
N GLU A 35 -10.36 9.21 -1.73
CA GLU A 35 -10.90 8.03 -1.03
C GLU A 35 -10.03 7.62 0.15
N PHE A 36 -10.66 7.03 1.17
CA PHE A 36 -9.96 6.42 2.30
C PHE A 36 -10.56 5.07 2.67
N LEU A 37 -9.74 4.22 3.28
CA LEU A 37 -10.14 2.95 3.88
C LEU A 37 -9.53 2.85 5.26
N VAL A 38 -10.37 2.74 6.29
CA VAL A 38 -9.95 2.64 7.70
C VAL A 38 -10.64 1.44 8.32
N GLY A 39 -9.89 0.64 9.08
CA GLY A 39 -10.45 -0.52 9.75
C GLY A 39 -9.41 -1.37 10.46
N ALA A 40 -9.87 -2.39 11.18
CA ALA A 40 -9.02 -3.30 11.93
C ALA A 40 -8.46 -4.42 11.03
N PHE A 41 -7.51 -4.09 10.14
CA PHE A 41 -6.97 -5.03 9.14
C PHE A 41 -6.37 -6.30 9.74
N GLU A 42 -5.68 -6.20 10.89
CA GLU A 42 -5.03 -7.33 11.56
C GLU A 42 -6.00 -8.47 11.91
N THR A 43 -7.23 -8.13 12.28
CA THR A 43 -8.25 -9.13 12.68
C THR A 43 -9.30 -9.35 11.60
N ALA A 44 -9.61 -8.33 10.80
CA ALA A 44 -10.70 -8.37 9.83
C ALA A 44 -10.32 -9.08 8.53
N THR A 45 -9.05 -9.09 8.16
CA THR A 45 -8.58 -9.57 6.85
C THR A 45 -7.38 -10.48 6.98
N GLN A 46 -7.26 -11.48 6.10
CA GLN A 46 -6.10 -12.36 6.05
C GLN A 46 -5.76 -12.71 4.61
N ILE A 47 -4.46 -12.72 4.30
CA ILE A 47 -3.91 -13.22 3.04
C ILE A 47 -3.50 -14.68 3.26
N PHE A 48 -3.89 -15.54 2.33
CA PHE A 48 -3.44 -16.92 2.24
C PHE A 48 -2.51 -17.07 1.05
N ASP A 49 -1.31 -17.57 1.31
CA ASP A 49 -0.34 -17.89 0.26
C ASP A 49 -0.45 -19.38 -0.11
N ARG A 50 -0.61 -19.68 -1.40
CA ARG A 50 -0.61 -21.05 -1.95
C ARG A 50 0.70 -21.38 -2.69
N MET A 51 1.45 -20.37 -3.10
CA MET A 51 2.68 -20.50 -3.86
C MET A 51 3.50 -19.23 -3.67
N GLN A 52 4.65 -19.39 -3.01
CA GLN A 52 5.64 -18.35 -2.83
C GLN A 52 6.09 -17.79 -4.19
N PRO A 53 6.52 -16.52 -4.25
CA PRO A 53 6.96 -15.91 -5.50
C PRO A 53 8.16 -16.67 -6.08
N GLU A 54 7.98 -17.25 -7.26
CA GLU A 54 9.01 -17.95 -8.01
C GLU A 54 9.40 -17.14 -9.24
N VAL A 55 10.71 -17.01 -9.48
CA VAL A 55 11.26 -16.31 -10.63
C VAL A 55 11.95 -17.32 -11.54
N LEU A 56 11.38 -17.52 -12.73
CA LEU A 56 11.91 -18.42 -13.75
C LEU A 56 12.48 -17.60 -14.90
N VAL A 57 13.64 -18.04 -15.39
CA VAL A 57 14.35 -17.39 -16.50
C VAL A 57 14.38 -18.36 -17.68
N SER A 58 13.90 -17.92 -18.83
CA SER A 58 13.90 -18.70 -20.07
C SER A 58 14.67 -17.98 -21.18
N SER A 59 15.66 -18.67 -21.73
CA SER A 59 16.42 -18.28 -22.93
C SER A 59 15.78 -18.78 -24.23
N GLU A 60 14.79 -19.67 -24.15
CA GLU A 60 14.18 -20.34 -25.29
C GLU A 60 12.73 -19.90 -25.55
N ASP A 61 12.21 -18.90 -24.82
CA ASP A 61 10.86 -18.40 -25.09
C ASP A 61 10.80 -17.68 -26.46
N ARG A 62 10.05 -18.24 -27.41
CA ARG A 62 9.78 -17.69 -28.74
C ARG A 62 11.05 -17.33 -29.55
N ASP A 63 11.24 -16.05 -29.86
CA ASP A 63 12.31 -15.51 -30.70
C ASP A 63 13.50 -14.96 -29.90
N ASN A 64 13.51 -15.21 -28.59
CA ASN A 64 14.56 -14.75 -27.68
C ASN A 64 15.94 -15.30 -28.02
N PHE A 65 16.02 -16.52 -28.55
CA PHE A 65 17.29 -17.10 -28.98
C PHE A 65 17.90 -16.38 -30.19
N ILE A 66 17.06 -15.91 -31.13
CA ILE A 66 17.51 -15.19 -32.33
C ILE A 66 17.87 -13.74 -31.99
N LYS A 67 17.13 -13.13 -31.06
CA LYS A 67 17.31 -11.73 -30.64
C LYS A 67 18.29 -11.57 -29.47
N ASN A 68 18.89 -12.66 -28.99
CA ASN A 68 19.77 -12.69 -27.82
C ASN A 68 19.14 -12.02 -26.59
N MET A 69 17.89 -12.35 -26.31
CA MET A 69 17.13 -11.84 -25.16
C MET A 69 16.87 -12.95 -24.14
N LEU A 70 16.63 -12.57 -22.89
CA LEU A 70 16.23 -13.47 -21.81
C LEU A 70 14.89 -12.99 -21.26
N THR A 71 13.91 -13.88 -21.16
CA THR A 71 12.63 -13.55 -20.53
C THR A 71 12.61 -14.07 -19.10
N ILE A 72 12.30 -13.18 -18.17
CA ILE A 72 12.15 -13.48 -16.74
C ILE A 72 10.67 -13.40 -16.40
N ARG A 73 10.12 -14.48 -15.82
CA ARG A 73 8.74 -14.54 -15.33
C ARG A 73 8.74 -14.74 -13.82
N GLY A 74 8.10 -13.83 -13.10
CA GLY A 74 7.76 -14.01 -11.70
C GLY A 74 6.30 -14.44 -11.57
N GLU A 75 6.03 -15.56 -10.89
CA GLU A 75 4.65 -15.98 -10.58
C GLU A 75 4.45 -16.19 -9.08
N SER A 76 3.28 -15.80 -8.58
CA SER A 76 2.82 -16.07 -7.22
C SER A 76 1.31 -16.30 -7.23
N ARG A 77 0.81 -17.10 -6.27
CA ARG A 77 -0.63 -17.37 -6.15
C ARG A 77 -1.08 -17.16 -4.71
N LEU A 78 -1.90 -16.14 -4.52
CA LEU A 78 -2.43 -15.75 -3.23
C LEU A 78 -3.94 -15.62 -3.28
N ALA A 79 -4.59 -15.83 -2.14
CA ALA A 79 -6.01 -15.57 -1.92
C ALA A 79 -6.17 -14.56 -0.79
N PHE A 80 -7.14 -13.65 -0.93
CA PHE A 80 -7.45 -12.64 0.08
C PHE A 80 -8.83 -12.90 0.67
N ALA A 81 -8.90 -13.03 1.99
CA ALA A 81 -10.14 -13.30 2.71
C ALA A 81 -10.51 -12.17 3.66
N VAL A 82 -11.76 -11.69 3.55
CA VAL A 82 -12.35 -10.74 4.49
C VAL A 82 -13.22 -11.52 5.47
N LYS A 83 -12.77 -11.63 6.72
CA LYS A 83 -13.47 -12.35 7.78
C LYS A 83 -14.60 -11.52 8.41
N ARG A 84 -14.40 -10.20 8.50
CA ARG A 84 -15.36 -9.26 9.10
C ARG A 84 -15.45 -7.98 8.29
N ALA A 85 -16.39 -7.93 7.36
CA ALA A 85 -16.57 -6.78 6.48
C ALA A 85 -16.96 -5.50 7.24
N ALA A 86 -17.77 -5.61 8.30
CA ALA A 86 -18.20 -4.46 9.11
C ALA A 86 -17.05 -3.76 9.86
N ALA A 87 -15.87 -4.37 9.95
CA ALA A 87 -14.69 -3.77 10.57
C ALA A 87 -13.86 -2.90 9.61
N LEU A 88 -14.30 -2.77 8.35
CA LEU A 88 -13.67 -1.95 7.31
C LEU A 88 -14.66 -0.88 6.85
N ILE A 89 -14.25 0.39 6.94
CA ILE A 89 -15.04 1.54 6.53
C ILE A 89 -14.32 2.22 5.36
N LYS A 90 -14.98 2.27 4.20
CA LYS A 90 -14.57 3.03 3.03
C LYS A 90 -15.36 4.34 2.97
N GLY A 91 -14.71 5.44 2.61
CA GLY A 91 -15.38 6.72 2.36
C GLY A 91 -14.68 7.58 1.32
N ASP A 92 -15.37 8.63 0.89
CA ASP A 92 -14.86 9.67 -0.01
C ASP A 92 -14.95 11.03 0.68
N PHE A 93 -13.80 11.70 0.78
CA PHE A 93 -13.66 13.02 1.36
C PHE A 93 -14.42 14.09 0.56
N ASN A 94 -14.53 13.97 -0.76
CA ASN A 94 -15.25 14.99 -1.56
C ASN A 94 -16.74 15.00 -1.24
N THR A 95 -17.34 13.81 -1.12
CA THR A 95 -18.73 13.66 -0.69
C THR A 95 -18.95 14.24 0.71
N ILE A 96 -18.04 13.94 1.65
CA ILE A 96 -18.14 14.44 3.04
C ILE A 96 -17.97 15.96 3.11
N LEU A 97 -16.97 16.52 2.41
CA LEU A 97 -16.72 17.96 2.39
C LEU A 97 -17.88 18.73 1.74
N THR A 98 -18.52 18.16 0.71
CA THR A 98 -19.70 18.74 0.07
C THR A 98 -20.90 18.70 1.01
N ALA A 99 -21.11 17.59 1.72
CA ALA A 99 -22.18 17.47 2.72
C ALA A 99 -21.99 18.47 3.88
N ILE A 100 -20.77 18.62 4.39
CA ILE A 100 -20.46 19.59 5.45
C ILE A 100 -20.64 21.03 4.94
N ARG A 101 -20.23 21.33 3.71
CA ARG A 101 -20.38 22.67 3.10
C ARG A 101 -21.85 23.05 2.88
N ASN A 102 -22.71 22.09 2.60
CA ASN A 102 -24.14 22.31 2.36
C ASN A 102 -25.01 22.24 3.62
N ALA A 103 -24.42 21.96 4.79
CA ALA A 103 -25.12 21.85 6.08
C ALA A 103 -25.13 23.16 6.89
N GLY A 104 -24.82 24.30 6.25
CA GLY A 104 -24.93 25.66 6.81
C GLY A 104 -26.01 26.47 6.14
#